data_AF-A0A7S4DPZ9-F1
#
_entry.id   AF-A0A7S4DPZ9-F1
#
_cell.length_a   1.000
_cell.length_b   1.000
_cell.length_c   1.000
_cell.angle_alpha   90.00
_cell.angle_beta   90.00
_cell.angle_gamma   90.00
#
_symmetry.space_group_name_H-M   'P 1'
#
loop_
_entity.id
_entity.type
_entity.pdbx_description
1 polymer ?
#
loop_
_entity_poly.entity_id
_entity_poly.type
_entity_poly.pdbx_seq_one_letter_code
_entity_poly.pdbx_strand_id
1 'polypeptide(L)'
;MANSRYRSSEQSHENHEGIVTQCKGIMSSIGLFIWRCLCSSSGSEANGTLGRSDMKLFQEEADRKRVVAFGDVLKSREKIVRRRKYRGAPLSFQLASRTIHRTYGCGACGTLLFRPSEICDGKIFDVELSDSETVVSLKDCANVRYGPIRCKSDMSETWKYDVQTIRCSNCNVYLGLYVSKIANLTSWMEISSHGWCERMGAPILRTANFRRGSVISGGSNEIPVGGIETRQIFIGHRYIRALRSDGTDVPKRIKLTCKGCTNVLSYTDQILCTRRRWGFGDGPNEPACYMNSLAKGSFEVKSIRERQLAQGSFEMGDVYCSSCGLQVGYKFHKDRSPTFINENQQGRFGLVISRLKLDFSGFSRTMVRT
;
A
#
# COMPACT_ATOMS: atom_id res chain seq x y z
N MET A 1 -17.07 85.37 -8.23
CA MET A 1 -18.28 85.08 -7.45
C MET A 1 -18.40 83.56 -7.36
N ALA A 2 -17.78 82.94 -6.36
CA ALA A 2 -18.28 82.71 -5.01
C ALA A 2 -19.08 81.41 -4.91
N ASN A 3 -18.46 80.42 -4.24
CA ASN A 3 -19.04 79.38 -3.39
C ASN A 3 -19.91 78.29 -4.04
N SER A 4 -19.93 77.02 -3.61
CA SER A 4 -19.31 76.28 -2.49
C SER A 4 -19.92 74.86 -2.48
N ARG A 5 -19.27 73.93 -1.74
CA ARG A 5 -19.71 72.58 -1.26
C ARG A 5 -19.29 71.41 -2.17
N TYR A 6 -18.21 70.67 -1.94
CA TYR A 6 -17.58 70.06 -0.74
C TYR A 6 -18.25 68.76 -0.23
N ARG A 7 -17.41 67.72 -0.06
CA ARG A 7 -17.54 66.37 0.54
C ARG A 7 -17.99 65.22 -0.37
N SER A 8 -17.12 64.25 -0.74
CA SER A 8 -16.41 63.21 0.06
C SER A 8 -17.42 62.23 0.69
N SER A 9 -17.28 60.92 0.71
CA SER A 9 -16.28 59.93 0.30
C SER A 9 -16.89 58.61 0.80
N GLU A 10 -16.92 57.52 0.04
CA GLU A 10 -16.79 56.18 0.63
C GLU A 10 -16.59 55.13 -0.47
N GLN A 11 -15.37 54.59 -0.46
CA GLN A 11 -15.01 53.34 -1.10
C GLN A 11 -15.70 52.21 -0.35
N SER A 12 -16.43 51.36 -1.08
CA SER A 12 -16.64 49.97 -0.68
C SER A 12 -15.95 49.07 -1.70
N HIS A 13 -14.74 48.68 -1.32
CA HIS A 13 -14.08 47.47 -1.82
C HIS A 13 -14.88 46.27 -1.32
N GLU A 14 -15.55 45.55 -2.22
CA GLU A 14 -15.93 44.16 -1.93
C GLU A 14 -14.85 43.22 -2.49
N ASN A 15 -14.14 42.65 -1.51
CA ASN A 15 -13.10 41.65 -1.65
C ASN A 15 -13.69 40.35 -2.22
N HIS A 16 -13.34 40.00 -3.46
CA HIS A 16 -13.31 38.60 -3.90
C HIS A 16 -11.89 38.05 -3.76
N GLU A 17 -11.43 37.94 -2.51
CA GLU A 17 -10.31 37.07 -2.16
C GLU A 17 -10.83 35.84 -1.41
N GLY A 18 -10.34 34.68 -1.83
CA GLY A 18 -10.41 33.46 -1.03
C GLY A 18 -11.23 32.34 -1.67
N ILE A 19 -10.64 31.64 -2.64
CA ILE A 19 -10.55 30.16 -2.76
C ILE A 19 -9.63 29.86 -3.97
N VAL A 20 -8.42 30.46 -4.03
CA VAL A 20 -7.41 30.08 -5.06
C VAL A 20 -6.00 30.09 -4.46
N THR A 21 -5.82 29.56 -3.26
CA THR A 21 -4.49 29.53 -2.61
C THR A 21 -4.25 28.28 -1.75
N GLN A 22 -4.63 27.09 -2.24
CA GLN A 22 -4.10 25.84 -1.69
C GLN A 22 -3.67 24.77 -2.71
N CYS A 23 -3.93 24.95 -4.02
CA CYS A 23 -3.49 24.00 -5.04
C CYS A 23 -2.23 24.42 -5.83
N LYS A 24 -1.73 25.66 -5.66
CA LYS A 24 -0.55 26.15 -6.41
C LYS A 24 0.80 25.66 -5.85
N GLY A 25 0.87 25.29 -4.57
CA GLY A 25 2.14 24.89 -3.93
C GLY A 25 2.70 23.54 -4.40
N ILE A 26 1.84 22.54 -4.62
CA ILE A 26 2.28 21.14 -4.87
C ILE A 26 2.44 20.84 -6.37
N MET A 27 1.56 21.41 -7.21
CA MET A 27 1.71 21.34 -8.68
C MET A 27 2.97 22.08 -9.15
N SER A 28 3.37 23.12 -8.41
CA SER A 28 4.65 23.82 -8.59
C SER A 28 5.85 22.89 -8.30
N SER A 29 5.85 22.10 -7.22
CA SER A 29 7.02 21.28 -6.86
C SER A 29 7.24 20.10 -7.81
N ILE A 30 6.16 19.42 -8.23
CA ILE A 30 6.24 18.31 -9.18
C ILE A 30 6.54 18.86 -10.59
N GLY A 31 5.92 19.99 -10.97
CA GLY A 31 6.22 20.70 -12.20
C GLY A 31 7.68 21.15 -12.27
N LEU A 32 8.21 21.77 -11.21
CA LEU A 32 9.62 22.19 -11.09
C LEU A 32 10.58 21.02 -11.00
N PHE A 33 10.19 19.89 -10.42
CA PHE A 33 11.05 18.70 -10.35
C PHE A 33 11.09 17.96 -11.69
N ILE A 34 9.94 17.74 -12.33
CA ILE A 34 9.85 17.21 -13.69
C ILE A 34 10.56 18.16 -14.66
N TRP A 35 10.40 19.48 -14.50
CA TRP A 35 11.12 20.50 -15.26
C TRP A 35 12.62 20.50 -14.95
N ARG A 36 13.08 20.39 -13.69
CA ARG A 36 14.51 20.25 -13.37
C ARG A 36 15.10 18.95 -13.94
N CYS A 37 14.41 17.83 -13.79
CA CYS A 37 14.86 16.56 -14.34
C CYS A 37 14.86 16.54 -15.88
N LEU A 38 13.97 17.29 -16.55
CA LEU A 38 13.82 17.28 -18.01
C LEU A 38 14.48 18.46 -18.73
N CYS A 39 14.69 19.61 -18.07
CA CYS A 39 15.37 20.79 -18.61
C CYS A 39 16.84 20.86 -18.21
N SER A 40 17.30 20.05 -17.26
CA SER A 40 18.74 19.78 -17.09
C SER A 40 19.27 18.74 -18.09
N SER A 41 18.44 18.25 -19.03
CA SER A 41 18.81 17.20 -19.99
C SER A 41 19.35 17.72 -21.34
N SER A 42 19.47 19.04 -21.53
CA SER A 42 20.11 19.59 -22.73
C SER A 42 21.55 19.98 -22.42
N GLY A 43 22.46 19.00 -22.47
CA GLY A 43 23.90 19.28 -22.59
C GLY A 43 24.73 19.13 -21.31
N SER A 44 24.74 17.96 -20.69
CA SER A 44 25.94 17.31 -20.14
C SER A 44 25.53 15.99 -19.49
N GLU A 45 26.43 15.01 -19.49
CA GLU A 45 26.27 13.70 -18.85
C GLU A 45 26.22 13.82 -17.31
N ALA A 46 25.23 14.54 -16.79
CA ALA A 46 24.94 14.56 -15.38
C ALA A 46 24.40 13.18 -15.00
N ASN A 47 25.30 12.31 -14.56
CA ASN A 47 25.01 11.13 -13.75
C ASN A 47 24.39 11.57 -12.41
N GLY A 48 23.21 12.19 -12.47
CA GLY A 48 22.41 12.58 -11.32
C GLY A 48 22.13 11.31 -10.53
N THR A 49 22.85 11.14 -9.43
CA THR A 49 22.67 9.99 -8.56
C THR A 49 21.33 10.18 -7.88
N LEU A 50 20.42 9.24 -8.12
CA LEU A 50 19.09 9.23 -7.54
C LEU A 50 19.18 9.37 -6.02
N GLY A 51 18.65 10.46 -5.49
CA GLY A 51 18.66 10.74 -4.07
C GLY A 51 17.54 10.03 -3.33
N ARG A 52 17.71 9.88 -2.01
CA ARG A 52 16.64 9.37 -1.13
C ARG A 52 15.37 10.23 -1.19
N SER A 53 15.53 11.55 -1.31
CA SER A 53 14.43 12.50 -1.44
C SER A 53 13.60 12.26 -2.70
N ASP A 54 14.26 11.95 -3.82
CA ASP A 54 13.60 11.67 -5.09
C ASP A 54 12.75 10.41 -4.97
N MET A 55 13.32 9.32 -4.45
CA MET A 55 12.59 8.06 -4.25
C MET A 55 11.39 8.22 -3.31
N LYS A 56 11.53 9.04 -2.27
CA LYS A 56 10.42 9.36 -1.35
C LYS A 56 9.29 10.08 -2.09
N LEU A 57 9.61 11.08 -2.91
CA LEU A 57 8.63 11.80 -3.71
C LEU A 57 7.89 10.87 -4.68
N PHE A 58 8.60 9.94 -5.35
CA PHE A 58 7.97 8.96 -6.23
C PHE A 58 7.08 7.97 -5.48
N GLN A 59 7.47 7.57 -4.27
CA GLN A 59 6.63 6.75 -3.41
C GLN A 59 5.34 7.49 -3.04
N GLU A 60 5.43 8.74 -2.58
CA GLU A 60 4.28 9.56 -2.20
C GLU A 60 3.34 9.81 -3.40
N GLU A 61 3.89 10.07 -4.58
CA GLU A 61 3.10 10.22 -5.80
C GLU A 61 2.42 8.91 -6.23
N ALA A 62 3.09 7.77 -6.09
CA ALA A 62 2.47 6.47 -6.34
C ALA A 62 1.34 6.19 -5.34
N ASP A 63 1.56 6.47 -4.05
CA ASP A 63 0.56 6.38 -3.00
C ASP A 63 -0.65 7.27 -3.31
N ARG A 64 -0.43 8.54 -3.69
CA ARG A 64 -1.47 9.49 -4.10
C ARG A 64 -2.27 8.97 -5.29
N LYS A 65 -1.61 8.45 -6.33
CA LYS A 65 -2.28 7.84 -7.49
C LYS A 65 -3.13 6.64 -7.10
N ARG A 66 -2.65 5.78 -6.18
CA ARG A 66 -3.47 4.68 -5.65
C ARG A 66 -4.69 5.25 -4.93
N VAL A 67 -4.51 6.22 -4.03
CA VAL A 67 -5.62 6.82 -3.28
C VAL A 67 -6.66 7.45 -4.20
N VAL A 68 -6.24 8.16 -5.26
CA VAL A 68 -7.18 8.70 -6.26
C VAL A 68 -7.90 7.56 -6.99
N ALA A 69 -7.17 6.57 -7.49
CA ALA A 69 -7.77 5.43 -8.19
C ALA A 69 -8.77 4.65 -7.33
N PHE A 70 -8.54 4.56 -6.02
CA PHE A 70 -9.46 3.96 -5.05
C PHE A 70 -10.60 4.89 -4.63
N GLY A 71 -10.31 6.16 -4.38
CA GLY A 71 -11.30 7.17 -4.03
C GLY A 71 -12.32 7.37 -5.14
N ASP A 72 -11.88 7.36 -6.40
CA ASP A 72 -12.78 7.36 -7.56
C ASP A 72 -13.71 6.14 -7.56
N VAL A 73 -13.27 4.99 -7.07
CA VAL A 73 -14.09 3.78 -6.99
C VAL A 73 -15.09 3.86 -5.84
N LEU A 74 -14.65 4.31 -4.67
CA LEU A 74 -15.56 4.51 -3.54
C LEU A 74 -16.62 5.60 -3.81
N LYS A 75 -16.26 6.62 -4.59
CA LYS A 75 -17.15 7.74 -4.94
C LYS A 75 -18.02 7.48 -6.16
N SER A 76 -17.59 6.61 -7.09
CA SER A 76 -18.38 6.29 -8.28
C SER A 76 -19.51 5.33 -7.92
N ARG A 77 -20.57 5.86 -7.31
CA ARG A 77 -21.90 5.28 -7.49
C ARG A 77 -22.22 5.32 -8.99
N GLU A 78 -22.27 4.12 -9.55
CA GLU A 78 -22.70 3.71 -10.89
C GLU A 78 -23.12 4.84 -11.86
N LYS A 79 -22.20 5.27 -12.71
CA LYS A 79 -22.61 5.75 -14.03
C LYS A 79 -22.60 4.55 -14.98
N ILE A 80 -23.78 4.07 -15.35
CA ILE A 80 -23.98 3.01 -16.34
C ILE A 80 -23.42 3.50 -17.69
N VAL A 81 -22.16 3.20 -17.98
CA VAL A 81 -21.55 3.53 -19.28
C VAL A 81 -21.93 2.45 -20.30
N ARG A 82 -22.82 2.80 -21.22
CA ARG A 82 -23.20 1.92 -22.34
C ARG A 82 -22.06 1.88 -23.37
N ARG A 83 -21.29 0.77 -23.52
CA ARG A 83 -20.55 0.45 -24.78
C ARG A 83 -19.91 -0.96 -24.87
N ARG A 84 -20.00 -1.48 -26.11
CA ARG A 84 -19.45 -2.68 -26.83
C ARG A 84 -19.60 -4.10 -26.24
N LYS A 85 -20.02 -5.00 -27.14
CA LYS A 85 -20.60 -6.34 -26.90
C LYS A 85 -19.52 -7.41 -26.76
N TYR A 86 -19.45 -8.10 -25.62
CA TYR A 86 -18.85 -9.43 -25.50
C TYR A 86 -19.82 -10.44 -26.15
N ARG A 87 -19.71 -10.67 -27.47
CA ARG A 87 -20.51 -11.72 -28.14
C ARG A 87 -19.91 -13.09 -27.78
N GLY A 88 -20.69 -13.97 -27.16
CA GLY A 88 -20.35 -15.39 -26.92
C GLY A 88 -20.13 -15.80 -25.46
N ALA A 89 -20.02 -14.88 -24.52
CA ALA A 89 -19.97 -15.23 -23.09
C ALA A 89 -21.38 -15.54 -22.53
N PRO A 90 -21.51 -16.34 -21.45
CA PRO A 90 -22.81 -16.56 -20.78
C PRO A 90 -23.50 -15.23 -20.43
N LEU A 91 -24.82 -15.17 -20.56
CA LEU A 91 -25.60 -13.94 -20.35
C LEU A 91 -25.37 -13.33 -18.94
N SER A 92 -25.24 -14.18 -17.93
CA SER A 92 -24.89 -13.77 -16.56
C SER A 92 -23.52 -13.10 -16.47
N PHE A 93 -22.52 -13.63 -17.17
CA PHE A 93 -21.19 -13.01 -17.28
C PHE A 93 -21.26 -11.71 -18.06
N GLN A 94 -22.00 -11.64 -19.17
CA GLN A 94 -22.19 -10.41 -19.92
C GLN A 94 -22.91 -9.33 -19.12
N LEU A 95 -23.85 -9.71 -18.25
CA LEU A 95 -24.58 -8.79 -17.37
C LEU A 95 -23.68 -8.33 -16.20
N ALA A 96 -22.91 -9.23 -15.60
CA ALA A 96 -21.96 -8.89 -14.55
C ALA A 96 -20.75 -8.09 -15.06
N SER A 97 -20.28 -8.34 -16.28
CA SER A 97 -19.17 -7.60 -16.91
C SER A 97 -19.58 -6.17 -17.31
N ARG A 98 -20.89 -5.88 -17.40
CA ARG A 98 -21.40 -4.53 -17.72
C ARG A 98 -21.26 -3.54 -16.55
N THR A 99 -21.13 -4.02 -15.32
CA THR A 99 -21.09 -3.18 -14.11
C THR A 99 -19.69 -3.05 -13.51
N ILE A 100 -18.79 -4.01 -13.77
CA ILE A 100 -17.46 -4.05 -13.14
C ILE A 100 -16.39 -3.50 -14.09
N HIS A 101 -16.17 -2.19 -14.04
CA HIS A 101 -15.11 -1.55 -14.83
C HIS A 101 -13.69 -1.75 -14.25
N ARG A 102 -13.61 -2.07 -12.95
CA ARG A 102 -12.36 -2.20 -12.23
C ARG A 102 -12.41 -3.40 -11.32
N THR A 103 -11.32 -4.14 -11.29
CA THR A 103 -11.07 -5.20 -10.32
C THR A 103 -9.79 -4.89 -9.56
N TYR A 104 -9.61 -5.49 -8.40
CA TYR A 104 -8.42 -5.28 -7.59
C TYR A 104 -7.60 -6.55 -7.55
N GLY A 105 -6.34 -6.43 -7.95
CA GLY A 105 -5.39 -7.53 -7.92
C GLY A 105 -4.27 -7.30 -6.93
N CYS A 106 -3.53 -8.38 -6.67
CA CYS A 106 -2.29 -8.36 -5.91
C CYS A 106 -1.33 -7.35 -6.56
N GLY A 107 -0.84 -6.40 -5.76
CA GLY A 107 0.09 -5.36 -6.21
C GLY A 107 1.34 -5.95 -6.87
N ALA A 108 1.82 -7.09 -6.36
CA ALA A 108 2.99 -7.78 -6.89
C ALA A 108 2.72 -8.47 -8.25
N CYS A 109 1.89 -9.51 -8.26
CA CYS A 109 1.72 -10.37 -9.43
C CYS A 109 0.51 -10.03 -10.30
N GLY A 110 -0.44 -9.24 -9.80
CA GLY A 110 -1.69 -8.93 -10.52
C GLY A 110 -2.78 -9.97 -10.42
N THR A 111 -2.60 -11.04 -9.65
CA THR A 111 -3.67 -12.01 -9.41
C THR A 111 -4.89 -11.29 -8.83
N LEU A 112 -6.05 -11.49 -9.45
CA LEU A 112 -7.32 -10.92 -8.99
C LEU A 112 -7.59 -11.31 -7.54
N LEU A 113 -7.90 -10.33 -6.69
CA LEU A 113 -8.20 -10.52 -5.28
C LEU A 113 -9.68 -10.28 -5.01
N PHE A 114 -10.20 -9.10 -5.37
CA PHE A 114 -11.58 -8.76 -5.07
C PHE A 114 -12.16 -7.73 -6.06
N ARG A 115 -13.48 -7.56 -5.98
CA ARG A 115 -14.30 -6.59 -6.71
C ARG A 115 -14.73 -5.46 -5.78
N PRO A 116 -15.04 -4.26 -6.31
CA PRO A 116 -15.57 -3.17 -5.50
C PRO A 116 -16.80 -3.56 -4.65
N SER A 117 -17.67 -4.44 -5.17
CA SER A 117 -18.86 -4.93 -4.47
C SER A 117 -18.59 -5.79 -3.24
N GLU A 118 -17.35 -6.26 -3.06
CA GLU A 118 -16.93 -7.12 -1.94
C GLU A 118 -16.36 -6.30 -0.76
N ILE A 119 -16.21 -4.99 -0.95
CA ILE A 119 -15.77 -4.05 0.09
C ILE A 119 -16.89 -3.86 1.12
N CYS A 120 -16.54 -3.90 2.40
CA CYS A 120 -17.44 -3.60 3.50
C CYS A 120 -17.52 -2.08 3.73
N ASP A 121 -18.74 -1.52 3.74
CA ASP A 121 -18.98 -0.10 4.06
C ASP A 121 -18.72 0.24 5.53
N GLY A 122 -18.64 -0.77 6.41
CA GLY A 122 -18.38 -0.61 7.84
C GLY A 122 -17.17 -1.42 8.29
N LYS A 123 -16.26 -0.76 9.01
CA LYS A 123 -15.23 -1.43 9.80
C LYS A 123 -15.81 -1.74 11.18
N ILE A 124 -15.75 -3.00 11.60
CA ILE A 124 -16.11 -3.37 12.98
C ILE A 124 -15.01 -2.87 13.95
N PHE A 125 -13.77 -2.78 13.46
CA PHE A 125 -12.61 -2.35 14.23
C PHE A 125 -11.56 -1.69 13.31
N ASP A 126 -10.71 -0.86 13.92
CA ASP A 126 -9.57 -0.25 13.24
C ASP A 126 -8.38 -1.21 13.28
N VAL A 127 -7.83 -1.50 12.10
CA VAL A 127 -6.62 -2.32 11.95
C VAL A 127 -5.53 -1.42 11.38
N GLU A 128 -4.43 -1.32 12.12
CA GLU A 128 -3.22 -0.65 11.64
C GLU A 128 -2.26 -1.71 11.09
N LEU A 129 -1.88 -1.56 9.82
CA LEU A 129 -0.79 -2.33 9.23
C LEU A 129 0.44 -1.43 9.17
N SER A 130 1.55 -1.88 9.76
CA SER A 130 2.76 -1.07 9.98
C SER A 130 3.35 -0.38 8.74
N ASP A 131 3.00 -0.87 7.56
CA ASP A 131 3.49 -0.42 6.25
C ASP A 131 2.39 0.04 5.30
N SER A 132 1.14 0.13 5.78
CA SER A 132 0.01 0.66 5.02
C SER A 132 -0.89 1.50 5.92
N GLU A 133 -0.87 2.82 5.69
CA GLU A 133 -1.69 3.80 6.43
C GLU A 133 -3.19 3.56 6.25
N THR A 134 -3.57 2.98 5.12
CA THR A 134 -4.97 2.68 4.79
C THR A 134 -5.16 1.17 4.60
N VAL A 135 -6.26 0.67 5.14
CA VAL A 135 -6.70 -0.72 5.04
C VAL A 135 -8.11 -0.79 4.47
N VAL A 136 -8.33 -1.77 3.60
CA VAL A 136 -9.63 -2.11 3.03
C VAL A 136 -10.19 -3.31 3.77
N SER A 137 -11.44 -3.21 4.24
CA SER A 137 -12.18 -4.32 4.85
C SER A 137 -13.00 -5.04 3.80
N LEU A 138 -12.93 -6.36 3.75
CA LEU A 138 -13.60 -7.21 2.77
C LEU A 138 -14.39 -8.32 3.48
N LYS A 139 -15.53 -8.71 2.88
CA LYS A 139 -16.28 -9.90 3.31
C LYS A 139 -15.62 -11.19 2.86
N ASP A 140 -15.12 -11.17 1.63
CA ASP A 140 -14.49 -12.30 0.97
C ASP A 140 -13.36 -11.78 0.06
N CYS A 141 -12.39 -12.64 -0.22
CA CYS A 141 -11.27 -12.32 -1.09
C CYS A 141 -10.84 -13.58 -1.83
N ALA A 142 -10.94 -13.55 -3.15
CA ALA A 142 -10.48 -14.65 -3.99
C ALA A 142 -8.95 -14.74 -4.00
N ASN A 143 -8.45 -15.94 -4.28
CA ASN A 143 -7.02 -16.17 -4.54
C ASN A 143 -6.10 -15.74 -3.37
N VAL A 144 -6.55 -15.92 -2.13
CA VAL A 144 -5.72 -15.75 -0.94
C VAL A 144 -5.40 -17.09 -0.26
N ARG A 145 -4.31 -17.13 0.48
CA ARG A 145 -3.94 -18.22 1.39
C ARG A 145 -3.91 -17.68 2.80
N TYR A 146 -4.54 -18.42 3.71
CA TYR A 146 -4.55 -18.13 5.13
C TYR A 146 -3.34 -18.78 5.80
N GLY A 147 -2.64 -18.00 6.61
CA GLY A 147 -1.61 -18.50 7.51
C GLY A 147 -2.21 -19.24 8.71
N PRO A 148 -1.35 -19.75 9.61
CA PRO A 148 -1.80 -20.35 10.85
C PRO A 148 -2.57 -19.35 11.71
N ILE A 149 -3.57 -19.84 12.46
CA ILE A 149 -4.30 -19.01 13.43
C ILE A 149 -3.33 -18.62 14.54
N ARG A 150 -3.30 -17.34 14.84
CA ARG A 150 -2.57 -16.78 15.97
C ARG A 150 -3.55 -16.06 16.88
N CYS A 151 -3.61 -16.52 18.12
CA CYS A 151 -4.29 -15.79 19.18
C CYS A 151 -3.42 -14.62 19.60
N LYS A 152 -3.94 -13.41 19.56
CA LYS A 152 -3.30 -12.23 20.15
C LYS A 152 -4.18 -11.68 21.25
N SER A 153 -3.57 -11.44 22.40
CA SER A 153 -4.13 -10.61 23.47
C SER A 153 -3.43 -9.26 23.45
N ASP A 154 -4.19 -8.19 23.55
CA ASP A 154 -3.59 -6.90 23.89
C ASP A 154 -3.23 -6.92 25.39
N MET A 155 -2.04 -6.45 25.74
CA MET A 155 -1.58 -6.42 27.13
C MET A 155 -2.29 -5.35 27.96
N SER A 156 -2.81 -4.31 27.31
CA SER A 156 -3.54 -3.22 27.96
C SER A 156 -5.05 -3.41 28.00
N GLU A 157 -5.61 -4.33 27.22
CA GLU A 157 -7.06 -4.38 27.01
C GLU A 157 -7.66 -5.76 27.25
N THR A 158 -8.93 -5.74 27.63
CA THR A 158 -9.80 -6.88 27.88
C THR A 158 -10.18 -7.63 26.59
N TRP A 159 -9.29 -7.79 25.61
CA TRP A 159 -9.64 -8.39 24.32
C TRP A 159 -8.63 -9.42 23.83
N LYS A 160 -9.17 -10.49 23.25
CA LYS A 160 -8.46 -11.56 22.55
C LYS A 160 -8.99 -11.67 21.13
N TYR A 161 -8.08 -11.80 20.17
CA TYR A 161 -8.40 -11.86 18.75
C TYR A 161 -7.75 -13.08 18.12
N ASP A 162 -8.51 -13.81 17.31
CA ASP A 162 -7.99 -14.91 16.50
C ASP A 162 -7.69 -14.37 15.10
N VAL A 163 -6.40 -14.20 14.82
CA VAL A 163 -5.91 -13.53 13.62
C VAL A 163 -5.07 -14.49 12.78
N GLN A 164 -5.31 -14.52 11.48
CA GLN A 164 -4.46 -15.19 10.50
C GLN A 164 -3.80 -14.16 9.59
N THR A 165 -2.59 -14.46 9.11
CA THR A 165 -1.99 -13.68 8.03
C THR A 165 -2.62 -14.07 6.70
N ILE A 166 -2.81 -13.10 5.82
CA ILE A 166 -3.34 -13.33 4.47
C ILE A 166 -2.22 -13.10 3.46
N ARG A 167 -2.04 -14.08 2.57
CA ARG A 167 -1.06 -14.01 1.48
C ARG A 167 -1.72 -14.22 0.13
N CYS A 168 -1.12 -13.68 -0.92
CA CYS A 168 -1.55 -13.98 -2.28
C CYS A 168 -1.29 -15.44 -2.61
N SER A 169 -2.31 -16.17 -3.10
CA SER A 169 -2.18 -17.59 -3.45
C SER A 169 -1.18 -17.89 -4.58
N ASN A 170 -0.93 -16.91 -5.46
CA ASN A 170 -0.05 -17.06 -6.61
C ASN A 170 1.42 -16.76 -6.27
N CYS A 171 1.70 -15.60 -5.67
CA CYS A 171 3.07 -15.14 -5.41
C CYS A 171 3.48 -15.20 -3.93
N ASN A 172 2.59 -15.63 -3.04
CA ASN A 172 2.80 -15.75 -1.60
C ASN A 172 3.19 -14.44 -0.87
N VAL A 173 2.99 -13.27 -1.51
CA VAL A 173 3.25 -11.98 -0.86
C VAL A 173 2.22 -11.73 0.24
N TYR A 174 2.67 -11.15 1.36
CA TYR A 174 1.77 -10.71 2.43
C TYR A 174 0.83 -9.60 1.93
N LEU A 175 -0.46 -9.74 2.24
CA LEU A 175 -1.53 -8.80 1.87
C LEU A 175 -2.16 -8.14 3.09
N GLY A 176 -2.19 -8.82 4.24
CA GLY A 176 -2.85 -8.30 5.43
C GLY A 176 -3.27 -9.38 6.41
N LEU A 177 -4.42 -9.17 7.07
CA LEU A 177 -4.88 -9.98 8.19
C LEU A 177 -6.33 -10.43 7.99
N TYR A 178 -6.62 -11.66 8.41
CA TYR A 178 -7.98 -12.17 8.57
C TYR A 178 -8.27 -12.26 10.06
N VAL A 179 -9.35 -11.63 10.50
CA VAL A 179 -9.80 -11.70 11.89
C VAL A 179 -11.04 -12.57 11.90
N SER A 180 -10.93 -13.73 12.52
CA SER A 180 -12.01 -14.72 12.57
C SER A 180 -12.94 -14.46 13.74
N LYS A 181 -12.36 -14.20 14.93
CA LYS A 181 -13.07 -14.14 16.19
C LYS A 181 -12.50 -13.07 17.12
N ILE A 182 -13.38 -12.45 17.89
CA ILE A 182 -13.04 -11.45 18.91
C ILE A 182 -13.72 -11.85 20.21
N ALA A 183 -12.98 -11.94 21.31
CA ALA A 183 -13.52 -12.26 22.62
C ALA A 183 -13.08 -11.23 23.66
N ASN A 184 -13.95 -10.92 24.61
CA ASN A 184 -13.61 -10.04 25.72
C ASN A 184 -13.05 -10.85 26.90
N LEU A 185 -11.83 -10.55 27.34
CA LEU A 185 -11.09 -11.18 28.43
C LEU A 185 -11.74 -11.02 29.80
N THR A 186 -12.62 -10.02 30.00
CA THR A 186 -13.35 -9.86 31.26
C THR A 186 -14.24 -11.09 31.55
N SER A 187 -14.63 -11.85 30.51
CA SER A 187 -15.33 -13.15 30.63
C SER A 187 -14.41 -14.37 30.76
N TRP A 188 -13.09 -14.20 30.55
CA TRP A 188 -12.11 -15.30 30.49
C TRP A 188 -11.26 -15.41 31.75
N MET A 189 -11.10 -14.32 32.51
CA MET A 189 -10.32 -14.33 33.76
C MET A 189 -10.93 -15.24 34.84
N GLU A 190 -12.16 -15.72 34.68
CA GLU A 190 -12.74 -16.73 35.57
C GLU A 190 -12.26 -18.17 35.27
N ILE A 191 -11.57 -18.44 34.16
CA ILE A 191 -11.35 -19.84 33.69
C ILE A 191 -9.87 -20.26 33.54
N SER A 192 -8.88 -19.37 33.47
CA SER A 192 -7.48 -19.83 33.27
C SER A 192 -6.45 -19.17 34.19
N SER A 193 -6.15 -19.83 35.31
CA SER A 193 -5.07 -19.53 36.25
C SER A 193 -3.69 -20.02 35.80
N HIS A 194 -3.52 -20.51 34.57
CA HIS A 194 -2.26 -21.07 34.08
C HIS A 194 -1.91 -20.56 32.66
N GLY A 195 -0.75 -19.91 32.52
CA GLY A 195 0.00 -19.94 31.25
C GLY A 195 0.19 -18.62 30.48
N TRP A 196 1.30 -17.92 30.79
CA TRP A 196 2.25 -17.34 29.82
C TRP A 196 1.69 -16.63 28.56
N CYS A 197 1.58 -15.30 28.62
CA CYS A 197 1.55 -14.45 27.42
C CYS A 197 2.94 -13.83 27.17
N GLU A 198 3.71 -14.41 26.26
CA GLU A 198 4.97 -13.83 25.79
C GLU A 198 4.73 -12.65 24.84
N ARG A 199 5.52 -11.59 25.03
CA ARG A 199 5.51 -10.35 24.25
C ARG A 199 5.71 -10.61 22.76
N MET A 200 4.66 -10.38 21.97
CA MET A 200 4.70 -10.42 20.51
C MET A 200 4.70 -9.01 19.93
N GLY A 201 5.86 -8.55 19.42
CA GLY A 201 6.03 -7.27 18.70
C GLY A 201 5.42 -7.26 17.29
N ALA A 202 4.15 -7.62 17.18
CA ALA A 202 3.42 -7.76 15.94
C ALA A 202 2.63 -6.46 15.60
N PRO A 203 2.07 -6.26 14.38
CA PRO A 203 1.31 -5.06 14.04
C PRO A 203 0.28 -4.75 15.12
N ILE A 204 0.39 -3.54 15.67
CA ILE A 204 -0.39 -3.07 16.80
C ILE A 204 -1.80 -2.83 16.27
N LEU A 205 -2.77 -3.60 16.74
CA LEU A 205 -4.17 -3.21 16.63
C LEU A 205 -4.35 -2.04 17.61
N ARG A 206 -4.13 -0.80 17.16
CA ARG A 206 -4.42 0.35 18.00
C ARG A 206 -5.91 0.58 17.97
N THR A 207 -6.54 0.28 19.12
CA THR A 207 -7.89 0.67 19.51
C THR A 207 -8.97 0.39 18.47
N ALA A 208 -9.77 -0.65 18.72
CA ALA A 208 -11.12 -0.66 18.17
C ALA A 208 -11.88 0.54 18.76
N ASN A 209 -11.88 1.68 18.08
CA ASN A 209 -12.92 2.68 18.28
C ASN A 209 -14.22 2.05 17.79
N PHE A 210 -14.78 1.15 18.61
CA PHE A 210 -16.11 0.63 18.41
C PHE A 210 -17.03 1.83 18.47
N ARG A 211 -17.32 2.42 17.30
CA ARG A 211 -18.24 3.53 17.18
C ARG A 211 -19.57 2.98 17.68
N ARG A 212 -19.96 3.38 18.90
CA ARG A 212 -21.25 3.07 19.56
C ARG A 212 -22.50 3.47 18.74
N GLY A 213 -22.34 3.92 17.49
CA GLY A 213 -23.39 4.53 16.68
C GLY A 213 -23.89 3.71 15.49
N SER A 214 -23.44 2.48 15.26
CA SER A 214 -23.84 1.72 14.07
C SER A 214 -24.38 0.32 14.40
N VAL A 215 -25.70 0.26 14.59
CA VAL A 215 -26.56 -0.93 14.35
C VAL A 215 -26.52 -2.07 15.37
N ILE A 216 -26.51 -1.75 16.67
CA ILE A 216 -27.17 -2.64 17.66
C ILE A 216 -28.06 -1.77 18.53
N SER A 217 -29.14 -1.27 17.94
CA SER A 217 -30.19 -0.58 18.68
C SER A 217 -31.18 -1.63 19.18
N GLY A 218 -31.00 -2.09 20.43
CA GLY A 218 -32.01 -2.86 21.16
C GLY A 218 -31.55 -4.22 21.70
N GLY A 219 -30.68 -4.20 22.71
CA GLY A 219 -30.27 -5.39 23.46
C GLY A 219 -29.05 -5.07 24.31
N SER A 220 -28.96 -5.60 25.53
CA SER A 220 -27.86 -5.37 26.47
C SER A 220 -26.48 -5.41 25.78
N ASN A 221 -25.59 -4.48 26.14
CA ASN A 221 -24.22 -4.36 25.60
C ASN A 221 -23.29 -5.50 26.06
N GLU A 222 -23.84 -6.65 26.43
CA GLU A 222 -23.07 -7.79 26.89
C GLU A 222 -22.59 -8.57 25.67
N ILE A 223 -21.28 -8.61 25.49
CA ILE A 223 -20.63 -9.46 24.50
C ILE A 223 -20.82 -10.90 24.99
N PRO A 224 -21.40 -11.80 24.18
CA PRO A 224 -21.65 -13.16 24.63
C PRO A 224 -20.36 -13.83 25.08
N VAL A 225 -20.44 -14.54 26.20
CA VAL A 225 -19.38 -15.41 26.72
C VAL A 225 -19.07 -16.43 25.62
N GLY A 226 -17.94 -16.25 24.94
CA GLY A 226 -17.62 -17.01 23.73
C GLY A 226 -17.16 -16.15 22.56
N GLY A 227 -17.32 -14.84 22.60
CA GLY A 227 -16.84 -13.91 21.56
C GLY A 227 -17.75 -13.79 20.34
N ILE A 228 -17.46 -12.81 19.49
CA ILE A 228 -18.18 -12.49 18.25
C ILE A 228 -17.35 -12.96 17.06
N GLU A 229 -17.94 -13.79 16.20
CA GLU A 229 -17.36 -14.09 14.89
C GLU A 229 -17.47 -12.87 13.98
N THR A 230 -16.34 -12.39 13.47
CA THR A 230 -16.32 -11.22 12.57
C THR A 230 -16.07 -11.62 11.12
N ARG A 231 -15.24 -12.66 10.89
CA ARG A 231 -14.84 -13.17 9.58
C ARG A 231 -14.43 -12.04 8.60
N GLN A 232 -13.72 -11.02 9.08
CA GLN A 232 -13.34 -9.87 8.27
C GLN A 232 -11.90 -9.96 7.75
N ILE A 233 -11.71 -9.60 6.49
CA ILE A 233 -10.41 -9.53 5.83
C ILE A 233 -9.96 -8.08 5.74
N PHE A 234 -8.73 -7.80 6.19
CA PHE A 234 -8.10 -6.48 6.11
C PHE A 234 -6.90 -6.56 5.19
N ILE A 235 -6.95 -5.82 4.09
CA ILE A 235 -5.85 -5.74 3.12
C ILE A 235 -5.28 -4.33 3.12
N GLY A 236 -3.96 -4.23 3.24
CA GLY A 236 -3.27 -2.95 3.11
C GLY A 236 -3.34 -2.43 1.67
N HIS A 237 -3.70 -1.16 1.53
CA HIS A 237 -3.83 -0.50 0.24
C HIS A 237 -2.54 -0.52 -0.60
N ARG A 238 -1.36 -0.57 0.03
CA ARG A 238 -0.07 -0.71 -0.69
C ARG A 238 0.15 -2.10 -1.32
N TYR A 239 -0.66 -3.10 -0.98
CA TYR A 239 -0.52 -4.46 -1.50
C TYR A 239 -1.50 -4.78 -2.64
N ILE A 240 -2.30 -3.80 -3.04
CA ILE A 240 -3.35 -3.95 -4.03
C ILE A 240 -3.14 -2.95 -5.16
N ARG A 241 -3.54 -3.34 -6.36
CA ARG A 241 -3.53 -2.48 -7.53
C ARG A 241 -4.84 -2.57 -8.28
N ALA A 242 -5.27 -1.45 -8.84
CA ALA A 242 -6.44 -1.38 -9.69
C ALA A 242 -6.11 -1.99 -11.07
N LEU A 243 -6.89 -2.98 -11.46
CA LEU A 243 -6.83 -3.63 -12.76
C LEU A 243 -8.08 -3.25 -13.55
N ARG A 244 -7.91 -3.14 -14.86
CA ARG A 244 -9.02 -3.09 -15.81
C ARG A 244 -9.68 -4.47 -15.89
N SER A 245 -10.87 -4.53 -16.47
CA SER A 245 -11.61 -5.78 -16.65
C SER A 245 -10.89 -6.82 -17.53
N ASP A 246 -9.99 -6.37 -18.40
CA ASP A 246 -9.08 -7.20 -19.20
C ASP A 246 -7.81 -7.64 -18.44
N GLY A 247 -7.70 -7.30 -17.15
CA GLY A 247 -6.54 -7.61 -16.31
C GLY A 247 -5.34 -6.68 -16.53
N THR A 248 -5.43 -5.71 -17.44
CA THR A 248 -4.36 -4.75 -17.66
C THR A 248 -4.32 -3.68 -16.57
N ASP A 249 -3.15 -3.11 -16.35
CA ASP A 249 -2.92 -2.16 -15.28
C ASP A 249 -3.55 -0.79 -15.58
N VAL A 250 -4.17 -0.16 -14.58
CA VAL A 250 -4.84 1.14 -14.74
C VAL A 250 -3.82 2.30 -14.74
N PRO A 251 -2.89 2.40 -13.77
CA PRO A 251 -1.84 3.42 -13.81
C PRO A 251 -0.62 3.00 -14.64
N LYS A 252 -0.08 3.94 -15.42
CA LYS A 252 1.29 3.83 -15.94
C LYS A 252 2.28 3.87 -14.77
N ARG A 253 2.97 2.77 -14.53
CA ARG A 253 4.00 2.63 -13.48
C ARG A 253 5.35 3.15 -13.98
N ILE A 254 6.09 3.81 -13.10
CA ILE A 254 7.48 4.19 -13.40
C ILE A 254 8.35 2.97 -13.10
N LYS A 255 9.19 2.60 -14.06
CA LYS A 255 10.06 1.43 -13.96
C LYS A 255 11.30 1.78 -13.13
N LEU A 256 11.69 0.85 -12.26
CA LEU A 256 12.98 0.87 -11.57
C LEU A 256 13.90 -0.11 -12.31
N THR A 257 14.90 0.40 -13.00
CA THR A 257 15.86 -0.39 -13.77
C THR A 257 17.18 -0.54 -13.03
N CYS A 258 17.90 -1.62 -13.31
CA CYS A 258 19.26 -1.82 -12.81
C CYS A 258 20.18 -0.72 -13.35
N LYS A 259 21.06 -0.13 -12.52
CA LYS A 259 22.01 0.91 -12.97
C LYS A 259 23.08 0.38 -13.92
N GLY A 260 23.49 -0.88 -13.74
CA GLY A 260 24.52 -1.53 -14.57
C GLY A 260 24.02 -1.99 -15.94
N CYS A 261 22.70 -1.98 -16.18
CA CYS A 261 22.11 -2.32 -17.48
C CYS A 261 20.78 -1.55 -17.65
N THR A 262 19.79 -2.11 -18.36
CA THR A 262 18.45 -1.53 -18.52
C THR A 262 17.34 -2.46 -18.05
N ASN A 263 17.71 -3.59 -17.43
CA ASN A 263 16.75 -4.59 -16.96
C ASN A 263 15.81 -4.01 -15.90
N VAL A 264 14.50 -4.21 -16.06
CA VAL A 264 13.48 -3.70 -15.14
C VAL A 264 13.45 -4.59 -13.90
N LEU A 265 13.87 -4.06 -12.76
CA LEU A 265 13.92 -4.79 -11.49
C LEU A 265 12.59 -4.71 -10.74
N SER A 266 11.92 -3.56 -10.77
CA SER A 266 10.64 -3.36 -10.09
C SER A 266 9.96 -2.08 -10.60
N TYR A 267 8.99 -1.58 -9.86
CA TYR A 267 8.18 -0.41 -10.17
C TYR A 267 7.99 0.45 -8.92
N THR A 268 7.76 1.76 -9.11
CA THR A 268 7.64 2.69 -7.99
C THR A 268 6.45 2.42 -7.06
N ASP A 269 5.38 1.82 -7.59
CA ASP A 269 4.22 1.41 -6.81
C ASP A 269 4.49 0.21 -5.89
N GLN A 270 5.62 -0.49 -6.07
CA GLN A 270 6.06 -1.57 -5.19
C GLN A 270 6.88 -1.08 -4.00
N ILE A 271 7.22 0.21 -3.93
CA ILE A 271 7.99 0.79 -2.82
C ILE A 271 7.09 0.89 -1.58
N LEU A 272 7.51 0.27 -0.49
CA LEU A 272 6.87 0.34 0.83
C LEU A 272 7.54 1.39 1.73
N CYS A 273 8.87 1.52 1.66
CA CYS A 273 9.61 2.46 2.50
C CYS A 273 10.99 2.82 1.91
N THR A 274 11.34 4.10 1.85
CA THR A 274 12.65 4.61 1.41
C THR A 274 13.61 4.98 2.55
N ARG A 275 13.27 4.60 3.79
CA ARG A 275 14.06 4.92 4.99
C ARG A 275 15.01 3.81 5.41
N ARG A 276 15.09 2.72 4.65
CA ARG A 276 15.98 1.60 4.97
C ARG A 276 17.40 1.88 4.49
N ARG A 277 18.34 1.13 5.05
CA ARG A 277 19.74 1.14 4.65
C ARG A 277 20.25 -0.29 4.53
N TRP A 278 21.21 -0.51 3.65
CA TRP A 278 21.85 -1.80 3.44
C TRP A 278 23.26 -1.64 2.86
N GLY A 279 24.20 -2.45 3.34
CA GLY A 279 25.56 -2.53 2.83
C GLY A 279 25.81 -3.83 2.09
N PHE A 280 26.75 -3.82 1.16
CA PHE A 280 27.21 -5.02 0.45
C PHE A 280 28.51 -5.51 1.10
N GLY A 281 28.52 -6.74 1.63
CA GLY A 281 29.67 -7.28 2.33
C GLY A 281 30.10 -6.39 3.51
N ASP A 282 31.38 -6.04 3.53
CA ASP A 282 31.97 -5.12 4.53
C ASP A 282 31.89 -3.64 4.13
N GLY A 283 31.19 -3.33 3.03
CA GLY A 283 30.98 -1.97 2.55
C GLY A 283 30.04 -1.15 3.45
N PRO A 284 30.08 0.19 3.35
CA PRO A 284 29.23 1.05 4.15
C PRO A 284 27.75 0.85 3.84
N ASN A 285 26.90 1.11 4.84
CA ASN A 285 25.45 1.05 4.67
C ASN A 285 24.94 2.20 3.79
N GLU A 286 24.38 1.86 2.64
CA GLU A 286 23.81 2.79 1.67
C GLU A 286 22.28 2.89 1.81
N PRO A 287 21.65 4.00 1.35
CA PRO A 287 20.20 4.09 1.29
C PRO A 287 19.57 2.98 0.43
N ALA A 288 18.48 2.39 0.93
CA ALA A 288 17.76 1.32 0.25
C ALA A 288 16.24 1.53 0.29
N CYS A 289 15.57 1.07 -0.76
CA CYS A 289 14.12 1.01 -0.86
C CYS A 289 13.63 -0.37 -0.46
N TYR A 290 12.76 -0.44 0.54
CA TYR A 290 12.02 -1.65 0.90
C TYR A 290 10.84 -1.81 -0.05
N MET A 291 10.75 -2.99 -0.65
CA MET A 291 9.88 -3.29 -1.79
C MET A 291 8.99 -4.49 -1.49
N ASN A 292 7.76 -4.43 -1.98
CA ASN A 292 6.82 -5.54 -1.90
C ASN A 292 7.22 -6.68 -2.85
N SER A 293 7.63 -6.35 -4.09
CA SER A 293 8.00 -7.34 -5.09
C SER A 293 8.98 -6.80 -6.13
N LEU A 294 9.60 -7.73 -6.86
CA LEU A 294 10.42 -7.47 -8.04
C LEU A 294 9.75 -8.07 -9.28
N ALA A 295 10.12 -7.57 -10.46
CA ALA A 295 9.63 -8.09 -11.73
C ALA A 295 10.01 -9.56 -11.91
N LYS A 296 9.08 -10.39 -12.40
CA LYS A 296 9.31 -11.82 -12.57
C LYS A 296 10.46 -12.04 -13.58
N GLY A 297 11.44 -12.86 -13.19
CA GLY A 297 12.60 -13.17 -14.03
C GLY A 297 13.65 -12.07 -14.10
N SER A 298 13.47 -10.93 -13.42
CA SER A 298 14.45 -9.84 -13.48
C SER A 298 15.62 -9.99 -12.52
N PHE A 299 15.56 -10.94 -11.58
CA PHE A 299 16.52 -11.06 -10.51
C PHE A 299 16.80 -12.53 -10.16
N GLU A 300 17.94 -12.73 -9.51
CA GLU A 300 18.35 -13.99 -8.89
C GLU A 300 18.62 -13.73 -7.40
N VAL A 301 18.35 -14.74 -6.56
CA VAL A 301 18.68 -14.69 -5.14
C VAL A 301 19.81 -15.69 -4.90
N LYS A 302 20.93 -15.23 -4.35
CA LYS A 302 22.10 -16.05 -4.04
C LYS A 302 22.49 -15.86 -2.57
N SER A 303 23.44 -16.67 -2.10
CA SER A 303 24.10 -16.50 -0.79
C SER A 303 23.11 -16.41 0.38
N ILE A 304 22.10 -17.29 0.38
CA ILE A 304 21.12 -17.36 1.47
C ILE A 304 21.83 -17.75 2.76
N ARG A 305 21.68 -16.93 3.78
CA ARG A 305 22.35 -17.07 5.07
C ARG A 305 21.48 -16.56 6.20
N GLU A 306 21.63 -17.14 7.37
CA GLU A 306 21.02 -16.62 8.58
C GLU A 306 21.73 -15.33 9.02
N ARG A 307 20.94 -14.34 9.46
CA ARG A 307 21.41 -13.05 9.96
C ARG A 307 20.57 -12.66 11.16
N GLN A 308 21.26 -12.26 12.24
CA GLN A 308 20.62 -11.61 13.37
C GLN A 308 20.40 -10.13 13.04
N LEU A 309 19.14 -9.73 12.88
CA LEU A 309 18.75 -8.33 12.68
C LEU A 309 18.21 -7.76 13.98
N ALA A 310 18.12 -6.42 14.06
CA ALA A 310 17.46 -5.74 15.19
C ALA A 310 16.00 -6.19 15.41
N GLN A 311 15.36 -6.76 14.38
CA GLN A 311 13.99 -7.24 14.44
C GLN A 311 13.89 -8.73 14.81
N GLY A 312 15.02 -9.46 14.89
CA GLY A 312 15.06 -10.90 15.13
C GLY A 312 15.92 -11.65 14.09
N SER A 313 16.02 -12.98 14.24
CA SER A 313 16.75 -13.84 13.31
C SER A 313 15.98 -14.02 12.00
N PHE A 314 16.72 -13.93 10.88
CA PHE A 314 16.20 -14.07 9.53
C PHE A 314 17.14 -14.85 8.63
N GLU A 315 16.59 -15.67 7.75
CA GLU A 315 17.28 -16.06 6.53
C GLU A 315 17.16 -14.94 5.49
N MET A 316 18.30 -14.47 5.01
CA MET A 316 18.40 -13.42 4.01
C MET A 316 19.22 -13.90 2.83
N GLY A 317 18.80 -13.51 1.62
CA GLY A 317 19.57 -13.75 0.40
C GLY A 317 19.99 -12.43 -0.26
N ASP A 318 21.13 -12.45 -0.93
CA ASP A 318 21.59 -11.34 -1.74
C ASP A 318 20.86 -11.37 -3.10
N VAL A 319 20.43 -10.20 -3.56
CA VAL A 319 19.65 -10.07 -4.80
C VAL A 319 20.55 -9.50 -5.90
N TYR A 320 20.61 -10.23 -7.00
CA TYR A 320 21.40 -9.90 -8.18
C TYR A 320 20.49 -9.63 -9.37
N CYS A 321 20.87 -8.68 -10.23
CA CYS A 321 20.23 -8.49 -11.52
C CYS A 321 20.50 -9.71 -12.39
N SER A 322 19.45 -10.38 -12.87
CA SER A 322 19.55 -11.57 -13.74
C SER A 322 20.29 -11.30 -15.06
N SER A 323 20.22 -10.06 -15.56
CA SER A 323 20.77 -9.71 -16.87
C SER A 323 22.28 -9.43 -16.85
N CYS A 324 22.78 -8.72 -15.83
CA CYS A 324 24.19 -8.32 -15.77
C CYS A 324 24.96 -8.87 -14.55
N GLY A 325 24.30 -9.62 -13.68
CA GLY A 325 24.91 -10.19 -12.48
C GLY A 325 25.26 -9.17 -11.40
N LEU A 326 24.93 -7.89 -11.56
CA LEU A 326 25.21 -6.87 -10.53
C LEU A 326 24.38 -7.13 -9.27
N GLN A 327 25.00 -7.10 -8.08
CA GLN A 327 24.26 -7.12 -6.81
C GLN A 327 23.49 -5.80 -6.63
N VAL A 328 22.19 -5.91 -6.46
CA VAL A 328 21.27 -4.75 -6.40
C VAL A 328 20.56 -4.63 -5.06
N GLY A 329 20.62 -5.65 -4.20
CA GLY A 329 19.90 -5.62 -2.93
C GLY A 329 19.93 -6.91 -2.13
N TYR A 330 18.86 -7.12 -1.36
CA TYR A 330 18.63 -8.27 -0.49
C TYR A 330 17.17 -8.71 -0.49
N LYS A 331 16.90 -9.94 -0.04
CA LYS A 331 15.58 -10.52 0.12
C LYS A 331 15.44 -11.16 1.50
N PHE A 332 14.32 -10.91 2.17
CA PHE A 332 13.90 -11.68 3.34
C PHE A 332 13.37 -13.04 2.89
N HIS A 333 14.12 -14.11 3.14
CA HIS A 333 13.75 -15.45 2.71
C HIS A 333 12.76 -16.10 3.69
N LYS A 334 13.15 -16.20 4.96
CA LYS A 334 12.36 -16.86 6.01
C LYS A 334 12.61 -16.20 7.36
N ASP A 335 11.54 -15.98 8.11
CA ASP A 335 11.62 -15.55 9.51
C ASP A 335 12.02 -16.76 10.35
N ARG A 336 13.10 -16.62 11.12
CA ARG A 336 13.63 -17.65 12.02
C ARG A 336 13.38 -17.29 13.49
N SER A 337 12.68 -16.19 13.77
CA SER A 337 12.26 -15.87 15.13
C SER A 337 11.32 -16.97 15.67
N PRO A 338 11.45 -17.36 16.96
CA PRO A 338 10.59 -18.40 17.57
C PRO A 338 9.10 -18.09 17.44
N THR A 339 8.79 -16.79 17.45
CA THR A 339 7.44 -16.23 17.46
C THR A 339 6.93 -15.84 16.08
N PHE A 340 7.76 -15.97 15.04
CA PHE A 340 7.44 -15.54 13.67
C PHE A 340 6.88 -14.12 13.60
N ILE A 341 7.40 -13.19 14.42
CA ILE A 341 6.88 -11.83 14.57
C ILE A 341 7.02 -11.00 13.29
N ASN A 342 7.95 -11.38 12.42
CA ASN A 342 8.25 -10.67 11.18
C ASN A 342 7.85 -11.48 9.95
N GLU A 343 6.89 -12.39 10.08
CA GLU A 343 6.39 -13.22 8.98
C GLU A 343 5.91 -12.40 7.78
N ASN A 344 5.43 -11.18 8.03
CA ASN A 344 4.99 -10.22 7.03
C ASN A 344 6.13 -9.69 6.15
N GLN A 345 7.38 -9.79 6.61
CA GLN A 345 8.55 -9.37 5.83
C GLN A 345 9.02 -10.45 4.84
N GLN A 346 8.63 -11.71 5.05
CA GLN A 346 9.06 -12.82 4.19
C GLN A 346 8.65 -12.60 2.73
N GLY A 347 9.57 -12.90 1.82
CA GLY A 347 9.37 -12.72 0.38
C GLY A 347 9.61 -11.29 -0.12
N ARG A 348 9.84 -10.31 0.76
CA ARG A 348 10.07 -8.92 0.39
C ARG A 348 11.55 -8.63 0.15
N PHE A 349 11.78 -7.47 -0.47
CA PHE A 349 13.09 -7.11 -1.00
C PHE A 349 13.52 -5.75 -0.45
N GLY A 350 14.82 -5.53 -0.38
CA GLY A 350 15.39 -4.19 -0.31
C GLY A 350 16.33 -3.97 -1.47
N LEU A 351 16.13 -2.91 -2.25
CA LEU A 351 17.02 -2.52 -3.34
C LEU A 351 17.84 -1.29 -2.94
N VAL A 352 19.16 -1.34 -3.14
CA VAL A 352 20.05 -0.23 -2.82
C VAL A 352 19.90 0.85 -3.89
N ILE A 353 19.61 2.09 -3.46
CA ILE A 353 19.20 3.18 -4.36
C ILE A 353 20.31 3.52 -5.37
N SER A 354 21.57 3.48 -4.95
CA SER A 354 22.73 3.74 -5.81
C SER A 354 22.86 2.75 -6.98
N ARG A 355 22.14 1.61 -6.94
CA ARG A 355 22.11 0.55 -7.96
C ARG A 355 20.90 0.63 -8.87
N LEU A 356 20.07 1.66 -8.74
CA LEU A 356 18.84 1.83 -9.51
C LEU A 356 18.92 3.05 -10.43
N LYS A 357 18.16 2.98 -11.53
CA LYS A 357 17.78 4.12 -12.38
C LYS A 357 16.26 4.14 -12.51
N LEU A 358 15.69 5.33 -12.71
CA LEU A 358 14.28 5.47 -13.07
C LEU A 358 14.16 5.52 -14.58
N ASP A 359 13.24 4.74 -15.11
CA ASP A 359 12.89 4.76 -16.53
C ASP A 359 11.46 5.27 -16.72
N PHE A 360 11.37 6.42 -17.38
CA PHE A 360 10.12 7.11 -17.72
C PHE A 360 9.59 6.73 -19.12
N SER A 361 10.24 5.80 -19.81
CA SER A 361 9.78 5.29 -21.10
C SER A 361 8.37 4.72 -20.97
N GLY A 362 7.42 5.32 -21.69
CA GLY A 362 6.00 4.99 -21.61
C GLY A 362 5.13 6.09 -20.97
N PHE A 363 5.72 7.03 -20.23
CA PHE A 363 5.06 8.26 -19.84
C PHE A 363 5.03 9.23 -21.04
N SER A 364 4.14 8.95 -22.01
CA SER A 364 3.85 9.91 -23.08
C SER A 364 3.42 11.22 -22.44
N ARG A 365 4.15 12.29 -22.74
CA ARG A 365 3.80 13.67 -22.40
C ARG A 365 2.53 14.03 -23.18
N THR A 366 1.38 13.49 -22.78
CA THR A 366 0.12 14.17 -23.01
C THR A 366 0.14 15.34 -22.04
N MET A 367 0.92 16.39 -22.37
CA MET A 367 0.80 17.68 -21.73
C MET A 367 -0.67 18.04 -21.91
N VAL A 368 -1.41 18.00 -20.82
CA VAL A 368 -2.68 18.70 -20.72
C VAL A 368 -2.30 20.15 -20.96
N ARG A 369 -2.51 20.65 -22.19
CA ARG A 369 -2.57 22.07 -22.47
C ARG A 369 -3.79 22.56 -21.68
N THR A 370 -3.57 22.97 -20.44
CA THR A 370 -4.51 23.77 -19.66
C THR A 370 -4.46 25.20 -20.13
#